data_AF-A0A9X3S0X8-F1
#
_entry.id   AF-A0A9X3S0X8-F1
#
_cell.length_a   1.000
_cell.length_b   1.000
_cell.length_c   1.000
_cell.angle_alpha   90.00
_cell.angle_beta   90.00
_cell.angle_gamma   90.00
#
_symmetry.space_group_name_H-M   'P 1'
#
loop_
_entity.id
_entity.type
_entity.pdbx_description
1 polymer ?
#
loop_
_entity_poly.entity_id
_entity_poly.type
_entity_poly.pdbx_seq_one_letter_code
_entity_poly.pdbx_strand_id
1 'polypeptide(L)' 'MSAPIRVETLKDPAHYTSAQVERAKRIAHALARGRLVLCEPPRGR' A
#
# COMPACT_ATOMS: atom_id res chain seq x y z
N MET A 1 12.18 -11.13 13.98
CA MET A 1 10.79 -10.73 13.69
C MET A 1 10.83 -9.62 12.66
N SER A 2 10.23 -9.81 11.48
CA SER A 2 10.14 -8.73 10.49
C SER A 2 9.08 -7.73 10.94
N ALA A 3 9.38 -6.44 10.93
CA ALA A 3 8.44 -5.41 11.36
C ALA A 3 7.16 -5.42 10.50
N PRO A 4 5.98 -5.10 11.06
CA PRO A 4 4.74 -5.07 10.28
C PRO A 4 4.83 -4.02 9.16
N ILE A 5 4.49 -4.44 7.93
CA ILE A 5 4.47 -3.56 6.77
C ILE A 5 3.32 -2.56 6.90
N ARG A 6 3.66 -1.27 6.87
CA ARG A 6 2.70 -0.17 6.91
C ARG A 6 2.45 0.36 5.51
N VAL A 7 1.18 0.36 5.09
CA VAL A 7 0.74 1.02 3.86
C VAL A 7 -0.02 2.27 4.25
N GLU A 8 0.39 3.40 3.69
CA GLU A 8 -0.25 4.70 3.87
C GLU A 8 -0.65 5.27 2.51
N THR A 9 -1.53 6.26 2.50
CA THR A 9 -1.91 6.97 1.29
C THR A 9 -2.02 8.47 1.56
N LEU A 10 -1.69 9.28 0.55
CA LEU A 10 -1.90 10.74 0.59
C LEU A 10 -3.36 11.15 0.32
N LYS A 11 -4.18 10.21 -0.16
CA LYS A 11 -5.61 10.41 -0.45
C LYS A 11 -6.45 9.62 0.55
N ASP A 12 -7.78 9.68 0.38
CA ASP A 12 -8.67 8.87 1.19
C ASP A 12 -8.40 7.37 0.99
N PRO A 13 -8.03 6.61 2.04
CA PRO A 13 -7.83 5.16 1.94
C PRO A 13 -9.09 4.41 1.47
N ALA A 14 -10.28 4.97 1.66
CA ALA A 14 -11.54 4.39 1.19
C ALA A 14 -11.62 4.28 -0.34
N HIS A 15 -10.77 5.00 -1.08
CA HIS A 15 -10.74 4.93 -2.53
C HIS A 15 -9.99 3.69 -3.06
N TYR A 16 -9.24 2.98 -2.22
CA TYR A 16 -8.50 1.80 -2.64
C TYR A 16 -9.30 0.53 -2.38
N THR A 17 -9.37 -0.32 -3.40
CA THR A 17 -9.88 -1.68 -3.24
C THR A 17 -8.92 -2.52 -2.40
N SER A 18 -9.46 -3.54 -1.71
CA SER A 18 -8.65 -4.49 -0.96
C SER A 18 -7.52 -5.11 -1.80
N ALA A 19 -7.77 -5.36 -3.10
CA ALA A 19 -6.77 -5.88 -4.02
C ALA A 19 -5.60 -4.90 -4.25
N GLN A 20 -5.86 -3.60 -4.33
CA GLN A 20 -4.82 -2.58 -4.46
C GLN A 20 -3.98 -2.48 -3.19
N VAL A 21 -4.62 -2.55 -2.01
CA VAL A 21 -3.93 -2.55 -0.71
C VAL A 21 -3.04 -3.80 -0.55
N GLU A 22 -3.54 -4.98 -0.91
CA GLU A 22 -2.75 -6.22 -0.83
C GLU A 22 -1.57 -6.21 -1.81
N ARG A 23 -1.75 -5.65 -3.01
CA ARG A 23 -0.64 -5.45 -3.95
C ARG A 23 0.44 -4.52 -3.37
N ALA A 24 0.03 -3.43 -2.72
CA ALA A 24 0.94 -2.49 -2.06
C ALA A 24 1.77 -3.18 -0.96
N LYS A 25 1.14 -4.01 -0.11
CA LYS A 25 1.85 -4.79 0.91
C LYS A 25 2.88 -5.76 0.31
N ARG A 26 2.52 -6.48 -0.76
CA ARG A 26 3.45 -7.39 -1.45
C ARG A 26 4.66 -6.66 -2.02
N ILE A 27 4.46 -5.48 -2.60
CA ILE A 27 5.55 -4.63 -3.11
C ILE A 27 6.47 -4.19 -1.97
N ALA A 28 5.91 -3.70 -0.86
CA ALA A 28 6.69 -3.29 0.29
C ALA A 28 7.53 -4.45 0.86
N HIS A 29 6.93 -5.65 0.94
CA HIS A 29 7.62 -6.87 1.35
C HIS A 29 8.76 -7.23 0.41
N ALA A 30 8.52 -7.25 -0.90
CA ALA A 30 9.52 -7.57 -1.92
C ALA A 30 10.70 -6.60 -1.91
N LEU A 31 10.47 -5.34 -1.54
CA LEU A 31 11.50 -4.31 -1.42
C LEU A 31 12.20 -4.30 -0.06
N ALA A 32 11.86 -5.23 0.85
CA ALA A 32 12.31 -5.24 2.25
C ALA A 32 12.10 -3.88 2.96
N ARG A 33 11.02 -3.18 2.61
CA ARG A 33 10.65 -1.88 3.18
C ARG A 33 9.52 -2.06 4.17
N GLY A 34 9.70 -1.54 5.39
CA GLY A 34 8.65 -1.53 6.42
C GLY A 34 7.49 -0.57 6.14
N ARG A 35 7.59 0.28 5.12
CA ARG A 35 6.60 1.32 4.79
C ARG A 35 6.48 1.55 3.29
N LEU A 36 5.26 1.74 2.80
CA LEU A 36 4.96 2.16 1.43
C LEU A 36 3.86 3.23 1.45
N VAL A 37 4.08 4.34 0.77
CA VAL A 37 3.10 5.44 0.64
C VAL A 37 2.54 5.44 -0.77
N LEU A 38 1.23 5.31 -0.89
CA LEU A 38 0.50 5.43 -2.16
C LEU A 38 0.24 6.91 -2.44
N CYS A 39 1.07 7.50 -3.30
CA CYS A 39 0.99 8.92 -3.65
C CYS A 39 -0.01 9.20 -4.78
N GLU A 40 -0.31 8.21 -5.62
CA GLU A 40 -1.25 8.35 -6.73
C GLU A 40 -2.67 7.97 -6.30
N PRO A 41 -3.71 8.73 -6.72
CA PRO A 41 -5.08 8.31 -6.53
C PRO A 41 -5.31 6.95 -7.22
N PRO A 42 -6.14 6.08 -6.65
CA PRO A 42 -6.44 4.80 -7.26
C PRO A 42 -7.05 5.07 -8.64
N ARG A 43 -6.43 4.52 -9.69
CA ARG A 43 -7.02 4.55 -11.02
C ARG A 43 -8.32 3.76 -10.94
N GLY A 44 -9.43 4.44 -11.25
CA GLY A 44 -10.77 3.85 -11.26
C GLY A 44 -10.81 2.59 -12.11
N ARG A 45 -11.74 1.70 -11.75
CA ARG A 45 -11.95 0.39 -12.33
C ARG A 45 -12.11 0.43 -13.85
#